data_AF-A0AAP0MBS2-F1
#
_entry.id   AF-A0AAP0MBS2-F1
#
_cell.length_a   1.000
_cell.length_b   1.000
_cell.length_c   1.000
_cell.angle_alpha   90.00
_cell.angle_beta   90.00
_cell.angle_gamma   90.00
#
_symmetry.space_group_name_H-M   'P 1'
#
loop_
_entity.id
_entity.type
_entity.pdbx_description
1 polymer ?
#
loop_
_entity_poly.entity_id
_entity_poly.type
_entity_poly.pdbx_seq_one_letter_code
_entity_poly.pdbx_strand_id
1 'polypeptide(L)'
;MATAADSKPVSVEAKPAGSATATLSVFSNGPYTPKPITVKTSSHCFNSSPSPPPKPLFIVFPDNQGKYNVILFFPGTSVSNTSYSKLFDHLASHGYIVVSPQLYNLMPPKGNKEVDAAAEVINWLPKGLQSHLPENVVADLNYSALMGHSRGGLTAFALAQGYATNPPLGLKFSALVGVDPVAGIPYFHSELHPRILDYESFNFSIPVTVIGTGLGGLAKCVVPCAPEKENHQQFFNRCTSSDRAHFDATYYGHMDVLDDCPPDLKSLAISKCMCTNGTLPRQPLRQCVGGIAVAFLRAYLDSEGDDFKTILADPSVAPITLGQVEFIPAPSS
;
A
#
# COMPACT_ATOMS: atom_id res chain seq x y z
N MET A 1 -35.69 37.12 15.33
CA MET A 1 -34.23 37.23 15.26
C MET A 1 -33.65 36.39 16.39
N ALA A 2 -33.24 35.16 16.08
CA ALA A 2 -32.59 34.26 17.04
C ALA A 2 -31.09 34.28 16.73
N THR A 3 -30.29 34.63 17.73
CA THR A 3 -28.83 34.72 17.66
C THR A 3 -28.22 33.32 17.72
N ALA A 4 -27.52 32.93 16.65
CA ALA A 4 -26.75 31.70 16.57
C ALA A 4 -25.53 31.77 17.50
N ALA A 5 -25.33 30.73 18.31
CA ALA A 5 -24.15 30.55 19.13
C ALA A 5 -23.00 30.02 18.26
N ASP A 6 -21.90 30.76 18.27
CA ASP A 6 -20.68 30.50 17.53
C ASP A 6 -19.82 29.48 18.30
N SER A 7 -19.77 28.24 17.85
CA SER A 7 -18.96 27.18 18.46
C SER A 7 -17.58 27.14 17.83
N LYS A 8 -16.58 27.72 18.52
CA LYS A 8 -15.16 27.61 18.14
C LYS A 8 -14.65 26.16 18.23
N PRO A 9 -13.78 25.73 17.30
CA PRO A 9 -13.12 24.43 17.38
C PRO A 9 -12.12 24.41 18.54
N VAL A 10 -12.16 23.34 19.33
CA VAL A 10 -11.22 23.07 20.42
C VAL A 10 -9.92 22.51 19.80
N SER A 11 -8.85 23.30 19.83
CA SER A 11 -7.48 22.78 19.63
C SER A 11 -7.05 22.07 20.90
N VAL A 12 -6.67 20.79 20.77
CA VAL A 12 -6.08 20.03 21.86
C VAL A 12 -4.56 20.19 21.78
N GLU A 13 -4.01 20.87 22.77
CA GLU A 13 -2.57 21.10 22.94
C GLU A 13 -1.87 19.77 23.30
N ALA A 14 -0.76 19.47 22.62
CA ALA A 14 -0.03 18.22 22.77
C ALA A 14 0.56 18.09 24.19
N LYS A 15 0.27 16.96 24.84
CA LYS A 15 0.79 16.61 26.17
C LYS A 15 2.30 16.31 26.11
N PRO A 16 3.09 16.66 27.14
CA PRO A 16 4.54 16.42 27.14
C PRO A 16 4.87 14.92 27.12
N ALA A 17 5.94 14.57 26.40
CA ALA A 17 6.51 13.23 26.33
C ALA A 17 6.95 12.75 27.73
N GLY A 18 6.22 11.77 28.28
CA GLY A 18 6.45 11.31 29.65
C GLY A 18 5.56 10.16 30.09
N SER A 19 5.53 9.08 29.32
CA SER A 19 5.26 7.69 29.75
C SER A 19 5.45 6.83 28.50
N ALA A 20 6.27 5.79 28.54
CA ALA A 20 6.37 4.84 27.44
C ALA A 20 5.02 4.10 27.35
N THR A 21 4.13 4.57 26.49
CA THR A 21 2.93 3.83 26.09
C THR A 21 3.41 2.52 25.45
N ALA A 22 2.91 1.38 25.92
CA ALA A 22 3.27 0.10 25.32
C ALA A 22 2.88 0.11 23.84
N THR A 23 3.85 -0.06 22.94
CA THR A 23 3.61 -0.14 21.50
C THR A 23 2.79 -1.39 21.19
N LEU A 24 1.76 -1.26 20.36
CA LEU A 24 0.92 -2.38 19.97
C LEU A 24 1.74 -3.45 19.24
N SER A 25 1.40 -4.72 19.43
CA SER A 25 2.13 -5.85 18.85
C SER A 25 2.13 -5.85 17.32
N VAL A 26 1.12 -5.23 16.68
CA VAL A 26 1.05 -5.08 15.21
C VAL A 26 2.23 -4.28 14.63
N PHE A 27 2.90 -3.45 15.43
CA PHE A 27 4.08 -2.70 14.99
C PHE A 27 5.40 -3.47 15.13
N SER A 28 5.37 -4.65 15.73
CA SER A 28 6.50 -5.57 15.77
C SER A 28 6.29 -6.71 14.76
N ASN A 29 7.33 -7.48 14.46
CA ASN A 29 7.13 -8.69 13.65
C ASN A 29 6.14 -9.64 14.35
N GLY A 30 5.27 -10.25 13.57
CA GLY A 30 4.37 -11.29 14.03
C GLY A 30 5.07 -12.63 14.28
N PRO A 31 4.31 -13.67 14.65
CA PRO A 31 4.86 -14.94 15.11
C PRO A 31 5.45 -15.84 14.01
N TYR A 32 5.16 -15.58 12.73
CA TYR A 32 5.62 -16.40 11.62
C TYR A 32 6.98 -15.95 11.09
N THR A 33 7.78 -16.87 10.56
CA THR A 33 9.04 -16.51 9.89
C THR A 33 8.80 -16.34 8.39
N PRO A 34 8.99 -15.14 7.82
CA PRO A 34 8.79 -14.91 6.39
C PRO A 34 9.78 -15.69 5.53
N LYS A 35 9.31 -16.17 4.37
CA LYS A 35 10.13 -16.80 3.32
C LYS A 35 9.92 -16.07 1.99
N PRO A 36 10.98 -15.57 1.36
CA PRO A 36 10.91 -14.94 0.05
C PRO A 36 11.13 -15.96 -1.08
N ILE A 37 10.43 -15.77 -2.20
CA ILE A 37 10.71 -16.43 -3.48
C ILE A 37 10.59 -15.43 -4.63
N THR A 38 11.42 -15.60 -5.65
CA THR A 38 11.35 -14.84 -6.91
C THR A 38 10.92 -15.75 -8.04
N VAL A 39 9.80 -15.43 -8.67
CA VAL A 39 9.26 -16.18 -9.81
C VAL A 39 9.48 -15.38 -11.09
N LYS A 40 10.15 -15.97 -12.07
CA LYS A 40 10.42 -15.33 -13.37
C LYS A 40 9.28 -15.63 -14.34
N THR A 41 9.00 -14.70 -15.26
CA THR A 41 8.23 -14.99 -16.47
C THR A 41 9.06 -15.90 -17.37
N SER A 42 8.60 -17.13 -17.66
CA SER A 42 9.24 -17.97 -18.67
C SER A 42 8.80 -17.52 -20.07
N SER A 43 9.76 -17.31 -20.97
CA SER A 43 9.50 -17.04 -22.39
C SER A 43 9.27 -18.30 -23.22
N HIS A 44 9.55 -19.50 -22.70
CA HIS A 44 9.45 -20.75 -23.44
C HIS A 44 9.35 -21.97 -22.51
N CYS A 45 8.17 -22.59 -22.38
CA CYS A 45 8.06 -24.02 -22.10
C CYS A 45 6.77 -24.57 -22.73
N PHE A 46 6.91 -25.35 -23.80
CA PHE A 46 5.89 -26.32 -24.20
C PHE A 46 5.81 -27.39 -23.10
N ASN A 47 4.59 -27.66 -22.60
CA ASN A 47 4.24 -28.85 -21.81
C ASN A 47 4.96 -29.09 -20.46
N SER A 48 5.01 -28.10 -19.56
CA SER A 48 5.20 -28.41 -18.14
C SER A 48 4.42 -27.42 -17.27
N SER A 49 3.46 -27.93 -16.50
CA SER A 49 2.90 -27.20 -15.36
C SER A 49 4.02 -26.85 -14.37
N PRO A 50 4.00 -25.67 -13.74
CA PRO A 50 2.93 -24.66 -13.77
C PRO A 50 3.07 -23.56 -14.84
N SER A 51 1.94 -22.95 -15.19
CA SER A 51 1.87 -21.80 -16.12
C SER A 51 2.66 -20.61 -15.55
N PRO A 52 3.62 -20.04 -16.31
CA PRO A 52 4.45 -18.95 -15.82
C PRO A 52 3.63 -17.68 -15.57
N PRO A 53 4.01 -16.83 -14.59
CA PRO A 53 3.29 -15.59 -14.33
C PRO A 53 3.50 -14.58 -15.47
N PRO A 54 2.49 -13.74 -15.77
CA PRO A 54 2.58 -12.71 -16.82
C PRO A 54 3.70 -11.69 -16.60
N LYS A 55 4.11 -11.49 -15.34
CA LYS A 55 5.20 -10.61 -14.91
C LYS A 55 6.08 -11.32 -13.89
N PRO A 56 7.37 -10.94 -13.76
CA PRO A 56 8.19 -11.41 -12.66
C PRO A 56 7.56 -11.03 -11.33
N LEU A 57 7.52 -11.96 -10.38
CA LEU A 57 6.93 -11.79 -9.05
C LEU A 57 8.00 -11.91 -7.98
N PHE A 58 7.90 -11.09 -6.95
CA PHE A 58 8.53 -11.31 -5.66
C PHE A 58 7.42 -11.65 -4.68
N ILE A 59 7.49 -12.82 -4.06
CA ILE A 59 6.46 -13.34 -3.16
C ILE A 59 7.11 -13.57 -1.81
N VAL A 60 6.46 -13.09 -0.75
CA VAL A 60 6.88 -13.34 0.63
C VAL A 60 5.70 -13.99 1.37
N PHE A 61 5.94 -15.11 2.04
CA PHE A 61 4.89 -15.91 2.68
C PHE A 61 5.33 -16.43 4.05
N PRO A 62 4.40 -16.81 4.95
CA PRO A 62 4.70 -17.44 6.23
C PRO A 62 5.29 -18.86 6.05
N ASP A 63 6.25 -19.28 6.87
CA ASP A 63 6.86 -20.62 6.77
C ASP A 63 6.03 -21.77 7.36
N ASN A 64 5.04 -21.46 8.19
CA ASN A 64 4.18 -22.44 8.83
C ASN A 64 3.07 -22.95 7.89
N GLN A 65 2.58 -24.16 8.19
CA GLN A 65 1.36 -24.67 7.56
C GLN A 65 0.18 -23.76 7.90
N GLY A 66 -0.61 -23.40 6.89
CA GLY A 66 -1.79 -22.57 7.09
C GLY A 66 -2.44 -22.14 5.79
N LYS A 67 -3.61 -21.51 5.94
CA LYS A 67 -4.31 -20.81 4.88
C LYS A 67 -4.22 -19.32 5.16
N TYR A 68 -3.71 -18.54 4.21
CA TYR A 68 -3.34 -17.14 4.44
C TYR A 68 -3.94 -16.22 3.38
N ASN A 69 -4.49 -15.09 3.83
CA ASN A 69 -5.02 -14.04 2.96
C ASN A 69 -3.90 -13.44 2.09
N VAL A 70 -4.24 -13.04 0.86
CA VAL A 70 -3.27 -12.55 -0.12
C VAL A 70 -3.31 -11.02 -0.22
N ILE A 71 -2.14 -10.39 -0.12
CA ILE A 71 -1.94 -8.96 -0.39
C ILE A 71 -1.24 -8.84 -1.74
N LEU A 72 -1.85 -8.10 -2.67
CA LEU A 72 -1.19 -7.71 -3.91
C LEU A 72 -0.57 -6.33 -3.78
N PHE A 73 0.76 -6.30 -3.72
CA PHE A 73 1.52 -5.07 -3.50
C PHE A 73 2.15 -4.53 -4.79
N PHE A 74 1.79 -3.31 -5.18
CA PHE A 74 2.36 -2.62 -6.35
C PHE A 74 3.50 -1.67 -5.97
N PRO A 75 4.72 -1.87 -6.50
CA PRO A 75 5.86 -0.99 -6.27
C PRO A 75 5.70 0.43 -6.83
N GLY A 76 6.48 1.37 -6.29
CA GLY A 76 6.59 2.73 -6.80
C GLY A 76 7.38 2.84 -8.11
N THR A 77 7.36 4.03 -8.71
CA THR A 77 7.94 4.31 -10.03
C THR A 77 9.40 3.90 -10.13
N SER A 78 9.69 2.99 -11.08
CA SER A 78 11.04 2.53 -11.42
C SER A 78 11.78 1.83 -10.28
N VAL A 79 11.11 1.51 -9.17
CA VAL A 79 11.70 0.79 -8.03
C VAL A 79 11.52 -0.72 -8.23
N SER A 80 12.49 -1.53 -7.80
CA SER A 80 12.32 -2.98 -7.80
C SER A 80 11.32 -3.42 -6.73
N ASN A 81 10.45 -4.38 -7.04
CA ASN A 81 9.58 -5.04 -6.07
C ASN A 81 10.34 -5.62 -4.86
N THR A 82 11.59 -6.04 -5.03
CA THR A 82 12.45 -6.51 -3.94
C THR A 82 12.96 -5.42 -3.00
N SER A 83 12.78 -4.13 -3.33
CA SER A 83 13.17 -2.99 -2.47
C SER A 83 12.22 -2.72 -1.31
N TYR A 84 11.18 -3.53 -1.18
CA TYR A 84 10.16 -3.48 -0.12
C TYR A 84 10.25 -4.71 0.80
N SER A 85 11.37 -5.46 0.74
CA SER A 85 11.48 -6.77 1.40
C SER A 85 11.20 -6.70 2.89
N LYS A 86 11.61 -5.62 3.58
CA LYS A 86 11.37 -5.45 5.02
C LYS A 86 9.91 -5.14 5.36
N LEU A 87 9.19 -4.43 4.49
CA LEU A 87 7.75 -4.27 4.65
C LEU A 87 7.03 -5.60 4.40
N PHE A 88 7.47 -6.38 3.41
CA PHE A 88 6.86 -7.66 3.10
C PHE A 88 7.13 -8.72 4.17
N ASP A 89 8.34 -8.71 4.75
CA ASP A 89 8.69 -9.51 5.93
C ASP A 89 7.72 -9.21 7.08
N HIS A 90 7.45 -7.92 7.36
CA HIS A 90 6.49 -7.50 8.40
C HIS A 90 5.11 -8.08 8.12
N LEU A 91 4.54 -7.82 6.94
CA LEU A 91 3.21 -8.31 6.57
C LEU A 91 3.12 -9.85 6.62
N ALA A 92 4.11 -10.56 6.07
CA ALA A 92 4.13 -12.02 6.07
C ALA A 92 4.30 -12.61 7.47
N SER A 93 5.04 -11.95 8.35
CA SER A 93 5.17 -12.38 9.76
C SER A 93 3.84 -12.35 10.52
N HIS A 94 2.85 -11.58 10.03
CA HIS A 94 1.49 -11.51 10.57
C HIS A 94 0.49 -12.46 9.89
N GLY A 95 0.93 -13.31 8.97
CA GLY A 95 0.07 -14.33 8.34
C GLY A 95 -0.55 -13.89 7.01
N TYR A 96 0.14 -13.05 6.23
CA TYR A 96 -0.26 -12.71 4.87
C TYR A 96 0.70 -13.29 3.83
N ILE A 97 0.18 -13.69 2.67
CA ILE A 97 1.02 -13.93 1.49
C ILE A 97 1.07 -12.63 0.70
N VAL A 98 2.25 -12.04 0.57
CA VAL A 98 2.45 -10.81 -0.21
C VAL A 98 2.95 -11.18 -1.60
N VAL A 99 2.20 -10.80 -2.64
CA VAL A 99 2.59 -10.98 -4.04
C VAL A 99 2.87 -9.61 -4.65
N SER A 100 4.11 -9.38 -5.08
CA SER A 100 4.51 -8.10 -5.68
C SER A 100 5.05 -8.26 -7.11
N PRO A 101 4.29 -7.87 -8.14
CA PRO A 101 4.74 -7.95 -9.52
C PRO A 101 5.70 -6.80 -9.88
N GLN A 102 6.69 -7.10 -10.73
CA GLN A 102 7.48 -6.09 -11.44
C GLN A 102 6.82 -5.77 -12.78
N LEU A 103 5.94 -4.76 -12.80
CA LEU A 103 5.13 -4.42 -13.97
C LEU A 103 5.95 -3.83 -15.13
N TYR A 104 7.00 -3.07 -14.79
CA TYR A 104 7.95 -2.43 -15.70
C TYR A 104 9.31 -2.21 -15.00
N ASN A 105 10.37 -1.99 -15.78
CA ASN A 105 11.75 -1.86 -15.24
C ASN A 105 12.23 -0.42 -15.08
N LEU A 106 11.98 0.44 -16.06
CA LEU A 106 12.47 1.82 -16.06
C LEU A 106 11.32 2.80 -16.17
N MET A 107 10.84 3.10 -17.37
CA MET A 107 9.76 4.07 -17.54
C MET A 107 8.41 3.39 -17.36
N PRO A 108 7.47 4.00 -16.61
CA PRO A 108 6.11 3.52 -16.55
C PRO A 108 5.48 3.56 -17.95
N PRO A 109 4.65 2.57 -18.31
CA PRO A 109 3.96 2.61 -19.58
C PRO A 109 2.89 3.70 -19.57
N LYS A 110 2.53 4.19 -20.77
CA LYS A 110 1.49 5.22 -20.93
C LYS A 110 0.08 4.62 -20.75
N GLY A 111 -0.83 5.43 -20.25
CA GLY A 111 -2.24 5.07 -20.09
C GLY A 111 -2.43 3.87 -19.18
N ASN A 112 -3.44 3.06 -19.48
CA ASN A 112 -3.90 2.00 -18.56
C ASN A 112 -3.07 0.71 -18.65
N LYS A 113 -2.03 0.66 -19.49
CA LYS A 113 -1.20 -0.53 -19.72
C LYS A 113 -0.57 -1.11 -18.46
N GLU A 114 -0.23 -0.26 -17.49
CA GLU A 114 0.29 -0.70 -16.19
C GLU A 114 -0.79 -1.44 -15.39
N VAL A 115 -2.01 -0.90 -15.40
CA VAL A 115 -3.19 -1.46 -14.72
C VAL A 115 -3.65 -2.74 -15.40
N ASP A 116 -3.66 -2.79 -16.74
CA ASP A 116 -3.98 -4.00 -17.50
C ASP A 116 -2.96 -5.12 -17.22
N ALA A 117 -1.66 -4.79 -17.17
CA ALA A 117 -0.62 -5.75 -16.78
C ALA A 117 -0.77 -6.25 -15.34
N ALA A 118 -1.21 -5.40 -14.42
CA ALA A 118 -1.55 -5.82 -13.06
C ALA A 118 -2.77 -6.76 -13.07
N ALA A 119 -3.79 -6.48 -13.89
CA ALA A 119 -4.96 -7.32 -14.05
C ALA A 119 -4.62 -8.71 -14.64
N GLU A 120 -3.68 -8.80 -15.58
CA GLU A 120 -3.15 -10.08 -16.06
C GLU A 120 -2.57 -10.93 -14.92
N VAL A 121 -1.74 -10.32 -14.06
CA VAL A 121 -1.18 -11.01 -12.88
C VAL A 121 -2.28 -11.46 -11.93
N ILE A 122 -3.25 -10.58 -11.63
CA ILE A 122 -4.40 -10.89 -10.78
C ILE A 122 -5.18 -12.09 -11.31
N ASN A 123 -5.47 -12.10 -12.61
CA ASN A 123 -6.23 -13.17 -13.26
C ASN A 123 -5.46 -14.50 -13.31
N TRP A 124 -4.13 -14.45 -13.21
CA TRP A 124 -3.28 -15.64 -13.12
C TRP A 124 -3.27 -16.28 -11.72
N LEU A 125 -3.45 -15.49 -10.64
CA LEU A 125 -3.31 -15.98 -9.26
C LEU A 125 -4.09 -17.25 -8.94
N PRO A 126 -5.40 -17.39 -9.29
CA PRO A 126 -6.18 -18.56 -8.90
C PRO A 126 -5.67 -19.90 -9.46
N LYS A 127 -4.94 -19.85 -10.57
CA LYS A 127 -4.41 -21.05 -11.24
C LYS A 127 -2.90 -21.21 -11.10
N GLY A 128 -2.19 -20.12 -10.81
CA GLY A 128 -0.74 -20.09 -10.83
C GLY A 128 -0.07 -20.01 -9.46
N LEU A 129 -0.60 -19.18 -8.55
CA LEU A 129 0.10 -18.82 -7.30
C LEU A 129 0.46 -20.05 -6.45
N GLN A 130 -0.51 -20.95 -6.23
CA GLN A 130 -0.35 -22.10 -5.34
C GLN A 130 0.81 -23.02 -5.74
N SER A 131 1.07 -23.15 -7.05
CA SER A 131 2.14 -24.02 -7.56
C SER A 131 3.57 -23.54 -7.24
N HIS A 132 3.69 -22.29 -6.79
CA HIS A 132 4.95 -21.69 -6.37
C HIS A 132 5.11 -21.62 -4.84
N LEU A 133 4.06 -21.99 -4.09
CA LEU A 133 4.09 -22.05 -2.64
C LEU A 133 4.38 -23.49 -2.18
N PRO A 134 4.95 -23.69 -0.97
CA PRO A 134 4.97 -25.00 -0.35
C PRO A 134 3.56 -25.62 -0.27
N GLU A 135 3.45 -26.94 -0.40
CA GLU A 135 2.17 -27.66 -0.42
C GLU A 135 1.28 -27.36 0.81
N ASN A 136 1.91 -27.09 1.96
CA ASN A 136 1.26 -26.79 3.22
C ASN A 136 0.94 -25.30 3.45
N VAL A 137 1.31 -24.41 2.52
CA VAL A 137 1.00 -22.97 2.57
C VAL A 137 -0.04 -22.67 1.50
N VAL A 138 -1.30 -22.45 1.93
CA VAL A 138 -2.44 -22.28 1.02
C VAL A 138 -2.79 -20.80 0.86
N ALA A 139 -2.84 -20.33 -0.38
CA ALA A 139 -3.29 -18.96 -0.67
C ALA A 139 -4.82 -18.84 -0.61
N ASP A 140 -5.34 -17.95 0.24
CA ASP A 140 -6.75 -17.56 0.25
C ASP A 140 -6.98 -16.31 -0.60
N LEU A 141 -7.58 -16.53 -1.77
CA LEU A 141 -7.93 -15.44 -2.67
C LEU A 141 -9.33 -14.86 -2.40
N ASN A 142 -10.14 -15.49 -1.55
CA ASN A 142 -11.50 -14.99 -1.23
C ASN A 142 -11.48 -13.67 -0.45
N TYR A 143 -10.41 -13.43 0.31
CA TYR A 143 -10.19 -12.24 1.12
C TYR A 143 -8.86 -11.59 0.74
N SER A 144 -8.78 -11.13 -0.52
CA SER A 144 -7.58 -10.49 -1.05
C SER A 144 -7.61 -8.98 -0.86
N ALA A 145 -6.45 -8.36 -0.61
CA ALA A 145 -6.30 -6.92 -0.49
C ALA A 145 -5.41 -6.34 -1.60
N LEU A 146 -5.74 -5.13 -2.06
CA LEU A 146 -4.88 -4.32 -2.91
C LEU A 146 -4.01 -3.43 -2.02
N MET A 147 -2.72 -3.36 -2.32
CA MET A 147 -1.80 -2.45 -1.65
C MET A 147 -0.82 -1.84 -2.66
N GLY A 148 -0.38 -0.62 -2.46
CA GLY A 148 0.63 -0.06 -3.35
C GLY A 148 1.27 1.22 -2.84
N HIS A 149 2.51 1.44 -3.24
CA HIS A 149 3.28 2.63 -2.88
C HIS A 149 3.40 3.61 -4.04
N SER A 150 3.25 4.92 -3.80
CA SER A 150 3.49 5.96 -4.83
C SER A 150 2.60 5.71 -6.05
N ARG A 151 3.19 5.61 -7.25
CA ARG A 151 2.51 5.20 -8.47
C ARG A 151 1.87 3.80 -8.39
N GLY A 152 2.46 2.87 -7.62
CA GLY A 152 1.82 1.59 -7.33
C GLY A 152 0.53 1.73 -6.53
N GLY A 153 0.45 2.77 -5.68
CA GLY A 153 -0.79 3.15 -5.01
C GLY A 153 -1.85 3.61 -6.02
N LEU A 154 -1.47 4.43 -7.01
CA LEU A 154 -2.35 4.75 -8.15
C LEU A 154 -2.81 3.47 -8.88
N THR A 155 -1.92 2.50 -9.15
CA THR A 155 -2.31 1.22 -9.75
C THR A 155 -3.37 0.50 -8.91
N ALA A 156 -3.19 0.42 -7.59
CA ALA A 156 -4.14 -0.21 -6.66
C ALA A 156 -5.52 0.47 -6.70
N PHE A 157 -5.57 1.80 -6.59
CA PHE A 157 -6.82 2.56 -6.69
C PHE A 157 -7.49 2.43 -8.06
N ALA A 158 -6.71 2.45 -9.14
CA ALA A 158 -7.22 2.29 -10.50
C ALA A 158 -7.87 0.92 -10.72
N LEU A 159 -7.25 -0.15 -10.18
CA LEU A 159 -7.82 -1.50 -10.21
C LEU A 159 -9.18 -1.54 -9.50
N ALA A 160 -9.28 -0.98 -8.29
CA ALA A 160 -10.53 -0.90 -7.54
C ALA A 160 -11.60 -0.05 -8.26
N GLN A 161 -11.19 1.01 -8.94
CA GLN A 161 -12.04 1.91 -9.73
C GLN A 161 -12.48 1.31 -11.09
N GLY A 162 -11.95 0.13 -11.47
CA GLY A 162 -12.36 -0.56 -12.70
C GLY A 162 -11.63 -0.12 -13.97
N TYR A 163 -10.40 0.39 -13.85
CA TYR A 163 -9.59 0.83 -15.01
C TYR A 163 -9.06 -0.32 -15.87
N ALA A 164 -8.96 -1.53 -15.32
CA ALA A 164 -8.54 -2.71 -16.05
C ALA A 164 -9.64 -3.13 -17.04
N THR A 165 -9.39 -2.95 -18.33
CA THR A 165 -10.36 -3.28 -19.39
C THR A 165 -9.91 -4.43 -20.26
N ASN A 166 -8.61 -4.70 -20.31
CA ASN A 166 -8.06 -5.73 -21.19
C ASN A 166 -6.83 -6.40 -20.57
N PRO A 167 -7.00 -7.48 -19.77
CA PRO A 167 -8.27 -8.12 -19.44
C PRO A 167 -9.03 -7.38 -18.31
N PRO A 168 -10.37 -7.55 -18.21
CA PRO A 168 -11.10 -7.15 -17.01
C PRO A 168 -10.66 -8.00 -15.81
N LEU A 169 -10.87 -7.46 -14.61
CA LEU A 169 -10.54 -8.16 -13.36
C LEU A 169 -11.45 -9.37 -13.12
N GLY A 170 -10.82 -10.52 -12.93
CA GLY A 170 -11.48 -11.78 -12.57
C GLY A 170 -11.54 -12.04 -11.06
N LEU A 171 -10.93 -11.18 -10.25
CA LEU A 171 -10.92 -11.27 -8.79
C LEU A 171 -11.54 -10.02 -8.17
N LYS A 172 -12.35 -10.22 -7.12
CA LYS A 172 -12.84 -9.14 -6.26
C LYS A 172 -11.90 -8.96 -5.08
N PHE A 173 -11.72 -7.73 -4.65
CA PHE A 173 -10.88 -7.39 -3.50
C PHE A 173 -11.75 -6.94 -2.33
N SER A 174 -11.28 -7.20 -1.13
CA SER A 174 -12.02 -6.96 0.12
C SER A 174 -11.56 -5.70 0.84
N ALA A 175 -10.36 -5.20 0.53
CA ALA A 175 -9.78 -4.02 1.17
C ALA A 175 -8.70 -3.38 0.29
N LEU A 176 -8.41 -2.10 0.53
CA LEU A 176 -7.36 -1.35 -0.17
C LEU A 176 -6.48 -0.57 0.81
N VAL A 177 -5.16 -0.66 0.63
CA VAL A 177 -4.16 0.11 1.38
C VAL A 177 -3.28 0.93 0.44
N GLY A 178 -3.42 2.26 0.49
CA GLY A 178 -2.58 3.19 -0.26
C GLY A 178 -1.41 3.69 0.58
N VAL A 179 -0.18 3.37 0.20
CA VAL A 179 1.03 3.91 0.85
C VAL A 179 1.55 5.09 0.05
N ASP A 180 1.28 6.28 0.56
CA ASP A 180 1.63 7.56 -0.06
C ASP A 180 1.34 7.59 -1.58
N PRO A 181 0.09 7.29 -2.00
CA PRO A 181 -0.24 7.14 -3.42
C PRO A 181 -0.09 8.47 -4.17
N VAL A 182 0.31 8.39 -5.44
CA VAL A 182 0.51 9.56 -6.32
C VAL A 182 -0.13 9.32 -7.68
N ALA A 183 -1.01 10.22 -8.11
CA ALA A 183 -1.79 10.08 -9.34
C ALA A 183 -1.02 10.37 -10.64
N GLY A 184 0.18 10.93 -10.51
CA GLY A 184 1.06 11.21 -11.62
C GLY A 184 1.81 12.52 -11.38
N ILE A 185 2.86 12.73 -12.17
CA ILE A 185 3.49 14.03 -12.29
C ILE A 185 3.31 14.42 -13.76
N PRO A 186 2.65 15.56 -14.07
CA PRO A 186 2.28 15.94 -15.43
C PRO A 186 3.42 15.88 -16.45
N TYR A 187 4.65 16.10 -16.00
CA TYR A 187 5.85 16.10 -16.83
C TYR A 187 6.18 14.73 -17.50
N PHE A 188 5.78 13.61 -16.88
CA PHE A 188 6.15 12.28 -17.37
C PHE A 188 5.15 11.65 -18.35
N HIS A 189 4.03 12.33 -18.67
CA HIS A 189 3.02 11.90 -19.65
C HIS A 189 2.65 10.40 -19.58
N SER A 190 2.57 9.87 -18.35
CA SER A 190 2.26 8.47 -18.04
C SER A 190 0.95 8.34 -17.24
N GLU A 191 0.12 9.37 -17.29
CA GLU A 191 -1.16 9.43 -16.58
C GLU A 191 -2.14 8.39 -17.12
N LEU A 192 -3.05 7.94 -16.25
CA LEU A 192 -4.18 7.12 -16.64
C LEU A 192 -5.13 7.93 -17.54
N HIS A 193 -5.88 7.22 -18.37
CA HIS A 193 -6.88 7.82 -19.24
C HIS A 193 -8.24 7.15 -19.01
N PRO A 194 -9.24 7.87 -18.46
CA PRO A 194 -9.19 9.24 -17.91
C PRO A 194 -8.30 9.35 -16.66
N ARG A 195 -7.92 10.56 -16.21
CA ARG A 195 -7.09 10.67 -14.99
C ARG A 195 -7.92 10.34 -13.76
N ILE A 196 -7.33 9.61 -12.81
CA ILE A 196 -8.08 9.11 -11.66
C ILE A 196 -8.57 10.24 -10.74
N LEU A 197 -7.85 11.35 -10.66
CA LEU A 197 -8.24 12.49 -9.82
C LEU A 197 -9.21 13.46 -10.50
N ASP A 198 -9.57 13.23 -11.77
CA ASP A 198 -10.67 13.97 -12.42
C ASP A 198 -12.05 13.51 -11.89
N TYR A 199 -12.10 12.37 -11.19
CA TYR A 199 -13.29 11.93 -10.48
C TYR A 199 -13.42 12.67 -9.15
N GLU A 200 -14.61 13.23 -8.88
CA GLU A 200 -14.93 13.82 -7.57
C GLU A 200 -15.06 12.74 -6.47
N SER A 201 -15.44 11.52 -6.86
CA SER A 201 -15.59 10.38 -5.97
C SER A 201 -15.26 9.07 -6.68
N PHE A 202 -14.65 8.15 -5.95
CA PHE A 202 -14.39 6.79 -6.40
C PHE A 202 -15.64 5.91 -6.29
N ASN A 203 -15.84 5.08 -7.31
CA ASN A 203 -17.01 4.24 -7.50
C ASN A 203 -16.75 2.80 -7.03
N PHE A 204 -16.25 2.67 -5.80
CA PHE A 204 -16.14 1.41 -5.07
C PHE A 204 -16.44 1.65 -3.58
N SER A 205 -16.80 0.58 -2.88
CA SER A 205 -17.22 0.62 -1.46
C SER A 205 -16.42 -0.32 -0.56
N ILE A 206 -15.26 -0.81 -1.03
CA ILE A 206 -14.35 -1.59 -0.20
C ILE A 206 -13.67 -0.68 0.82
N PRO A 207 -13.43 -1.11 2.07
CA PRO A 207 -12.71 -0.32 3.05
C PRO A 207 -11.32 0.11 2.55
N VAL A 208 -10.91 1.31 2.92
CA VAL A 208 -9.65 1.94 2.49
C VAL A 208 -8.85 2.47 3.68
N THR A 209 -7.55 2.22 3.69
CA THR A 209 -6.61 3.00 4.51
C THR A 209 -5.55 3.65 3.64
N VAL A 210 -5.32 4.95 3.83
CA VAL A 210 -4.27 5.72 3.17
C VAL A 210 -3.22 6.16 4.19
N ILE A 211 -1.96 5.80 3.97
CA ILE A 211 -0.84 6.13 4.85
C ILE A 211 0.09 7.07 4.08
N GLY A 212 -0.03 8.38 4.30
CA GLY A 212 0.75 9.42 3.63
C GLY A 212 2.08 9.72 4.32
N THR A 213 2.96 10.46 3.63
CA THR A 213 4.20 10.97 4.22
C THR A 213 4.25 12.50 4.20
N GLY A 214 4.72 13.11 5.29
CA GLY A 214 4.68 14.57 5.43
C GLY A 214 5.71 15.32 4.56
N LEU A 215 6.80 14.66 4.13
CA LEU A 215 7.85 15.29 3.31
C LEU A 215 7.69 14.99 1.80
N GLY A 216 6.71 14.18 1.39
CA GLY A 216 6.51 13.80 -0.02
C GLY A 216 6.22 14.99 -0.95
N GLY A 217 5.57 16.03 -0.42
CA GLY A 217 5.27 17.29 -1.12
C GLY A 217 6.47 18.24 -1.25
N LEU A 218 7.60 17.94 -0.61
CA LEU A 218 8.81 18.76 -0.71
C LEU A 218 9.68 18.31 -1.89
N ALA A 219 10.05 19.26 -2.74
CA ALA A 219 10.99 19.02 -3.81
C ALA A 219 12.42 18.87 -3.26
N LYS A 220 13.10 17.78 -3.64
CA LYS A 220 14.56 17.63 -3.47
C LYS A 220 15.31 17.96 -4.76
N CYS A 221 14.80 17.42 -5.87
CA CYS A 221 15.22 17.76 -7.22
C CYS A 221 14.25 18.81 -7.82
N VAL A 222 13.98 18.74 -9.12
CA VAL A 222 13.20 19.76 -9.85
C VAL A 222 11.72 19.80 -9.44
N VAL A 223 11.13 18.66 -9.05
CA VAL A 223 9.70 18.55 -8.69
C VAL A 223 9.50 17.70 -7.42
N PRO A 224 8.44 17.94 -6.63
CA PRO A 224 8.03 17.03 -5.56
C PRO A 224 7.65 15.65 -6.08
N CYS A 225 7.88 14.62 -5.28
CA CYS A 225 7.49 13.26 -5.64
C CYS A 225 6.01 12.98 -5.38
N ALA A 226 5.41 13.61 -4.37
CA ALA A 226 3.98 13.56 -4.07
C ALA A 226 3.42 15.00 -3.94
N PRO A 227 3.25 15.73 -5.05
CA PRO A 227 2.69 17.09 -5.03
C PRO A 227 1.31 17.13 -4.38
N GLU A 228 0.98 18.22 -3.68
CA GLU A 228 -0.27 18.39 -2.91
C GLU A 228 -1.56 18.07 -3.70
N LYS A 229 -1.58 18.42 -4.99
CA LYS A 229 -2.74 18.19 -5.87
C LYS A 229 -2.84 16.77 -6.43
N GLU A 230 -1.85 15.94 -6.17
CA GLU A 230 -1.70 14.59 -6.75
C GLU A 230 -1.45 13.51 -5.68
N ASN A 231 -1.39 13.88 -4.39
CA ASN A 231 -0.90 13.04 -3.30
C ASN A 231 -2.01 12.26 -2.55
N HIS A 232 -1.58 11.58 -1.49
CA HIS A 232 -2.40 10.76 -0.60
C HIS A 232 -3.72 11.41 -0.12
N GLN A 233 -3.75 12.72 0.15
CA GLN A 233 -4.98 13.40 0.59
C GLN A 233 -6.05 13.37 -0.50
N GLN A 234 -5.65 13.53 -1.76
CA GLN A 234 -6.57 13.52 -2.90
C GLN A 234 -7.23 12.15 -3.09
N PHE A 235 -6.49 11.07 -2.85
CA PHE A 235 -7.03 9.70 -2.87
C PHE A 235 -7.99 9.47 -1.72
N PHE A 236 -7.61 9.84 -0.49
CA PHE A 236 -8.47 9.70 0.70
C PHE A 236 -9.81 10.44 0.53
N ASN A 237 -9.76 11.70 0.11
CA ASN A 237 -10.95 12.57 -0.02
C ASN A 237 -11.98 12.00 -1.02
N ARG A 238 -11.53 11.32 -2.07
CA ARG A 238 -12.38 10.71 -3.11
C ARG A 238 -13.01 9.37 -2.70
N CYS A 239 -12.57 8.74 -1.61
CA CYS A 239 -13.13 7.46 -1.13
C CYS A 239 -14.49 7.63 -0.41
N THR A 240 -15.43 8.42 -0.95
CA THR A 240 -16.63 8.86 -0.21
C THR A 240 -17.65 7.76 0.07
N SER A 241 -17.55 6.64 -0.64
CA SER A 241 -18.48 5.50 -0.55
C SER A 241 -17.93 4.35 0.29
N SER A 242 -16.78 4.54 0.95
CA SER A 242 -16.04 3.51 1.67
C SER A 242 -15.78 3.95 3.11
N ASP A 243 -15.66 2.99 4.03
CA ASP A 243 -14.96 3.25 5.27
C ASP A 243 -13.53 3.65 4.91
N ARG A 244 -13.08 4.81 5.38
CA ARG A 244 -11.77 5.34 5.00
C ARG A 244 -11.02 5.86 6.21
N ALA A 245 -9.74 5.48 6.30
CA ALA A 245 -8.79 6.08 7.23
C ALA A 245 -7.65 6.79 6.49
N HIS A 246 -7.14 7.85 7.10
CA HIS A 246 -5.91 8.53 6.68
C HIS A 246 -4.96 8.68 7.86
N PHE A 247 -3.68 8.39 7.62
CA PHE A 247 -2.60 8.54 8.58
C PHE A 247 -1.46 9.34 7.93
N ASP A 248 -0.96 10.36 8.62
CA ASP A 248 0.15 11.20 8.15
C ASP A 248 1.46 10.89 8.88
N ALA A 249 2.45 10.30 8.20
CA ALA A 249 3.79 10.10 8.74
C ALA A 249 4.63 11.38 8.58
N THR A 250 4.43 12.33 9.49
CA THR A 250 4.81 13.75 9.35
C THR A 250 6.29 14.00 9.04
N TYR A 251 7.20 13.24 9.65
CA TYR A 251 8.66 13.47 9.53
C TYR A 251 9.35 12.55 8.52
N TYR A 252 8.58 11.83 7.73
CA TYR A 252 9.10 10.86 6.77
C TYR A 252 8.90 11.34 5.33
N GLY A 253 9.81 10.91 4.47
CA GLY A 253 9.78 11.17 3.04
C GLY A 253 9.16 10.04 2.24
N HIS A 254 8.77 10.39 1.01
CA HIS A 254 8.09 9.51 0.08
C HIS A 254 8.80 8.15 -0.08
N MET A 255 10.13 8.14 -0.17
CA MET A 255 10.90 6.91 -0.41
C MET A 255 11.37 6.21 0.86
N ASP A 256 10.99 6.69 2.05
CA ASP A 256 11.48 6.14 3.31
C ASP A 256 10.83 4.81 3.69
N VAL A 257 9.73 4.43 3.02
CA VAL A 257 9.13 3.10 3.18
C VAL A 257 9.99 1.98 2.57
N LEU A 258 10.93 2.33 1.69
CA LEU A 258 11.86 1.35 1.10
C LEU A 258 12.81 0.77 2.14
N ASP A 259 13.41 -0.36 1.77
CA ASP A 259 14.56 -0.92 2.49
C ASP A 259 15.70 0.11 2.60
N ASP A 260 16.50 0.02 3.67
CA ASP A 260 17.61 0.97 3.90
C ASP A 260 18.69 0.87 2.82
N CYS A 261 18.88 -0.34 2.28
CA CYS A 261 19.78 -0.66 1.19
C CYS A 261 19.01 -1.46 0.13
N PRO A 262 18.28 -0.80 -0.79
CA PRO A 262 17.63 -1.47 -1.92
C PRO A 262 18.66 -2.28 -2.72
N PRO A 263 18.27 -3.47 -3.23
CA PRO A 263 19.23 -4.42 -3.80
C PRO A 263 19.84 -3.98 -5.13
N ASP A 264 19.20 -3.06 -5.85
CA ASP A 264 19.71 -2.54 -7.12
C ASP A 264 20.10 -1.05 -7.04
N LEU A 265 21.16 -0.69 -7.78
CA LEU A 265 21.75 0.65 -7.78
C LEU A 265 20.74 1.74 -8.20
N LYS A 266 19.81 1.40 -9.09
CA LYS A 266 18.77 2.32 -9.57
C LYS A 266 17.76 2.61 -8.45
N SER A 267 17.25 1.58 -7.77
CA SER A 267 16.37 1.77 -6.61
C SER A 267 17.06 2.53 -5.50
N LEU A 268 18.35 2.27 -5.25
CA LEU A 268 19.16 3.03 -4.30
C LEU A 268 19.28 4.52 -4.70
N ALA A 269 19.55 4.80 -5.98
CA ALA A 269 19.65 6.17 -6.49
C ALA A 269 18.31 6.90 -6.40
N ILE A 270 17.20 6.26 -6.79
CA ILE A 270 15.85 6.83 -6.67
C ILE A 270 15.54 7.14 -5.21
N SER A 271 15.81 6.18 -4.32
CA SER A 271 15.54 6.29 -2.88
C SER A 271 16.32 7.41 -2.20
N LYS A 272 17.53 7.76 -2.69
CA LYS A 272 18.39 8.78 -2.07
C LYS A 272 18.34 10.13 -2.74
N CYS A 273 18.12 10.20 -4.05
CA CYS A 273 18.37 11.41 -4.82
C CYS A 273 17.09 12.08 -5.32
N MET A 274 15.99 11.35 -5.54
CA MET A 274 14.83 11.91 -6.24
C MET A 274 13.88 12.68 -5.32
N CYS A 275 13.63 12.15 -4.13
CA CYS A 275 12.64 12.69 -3.19
C CYS A 275 13.30 13.19 -1.91
N THR A 276 12.65 14.14 -1.25
CA THR A 276 13.03 14.55 0.11
C THR A 276 12.84 13.36 1.05
N ASN A 277 13.88 13.04 1.81
CA ASN A 277 13.86 11.98 2.81
C ASN A 277 13.84 12.62 4.21
N GLY A 278 13.27 11.92 5.17
CA GLY A 278 13.38 12.24 6.57
C GLY A 278 14.81 12.06 7.07
N THR A 279 15.08 12.65 8.24
CA THR A 279 16.34 12.47 8.97
C THR A 279 16.28 11.31 9.97
N LEU A 280 15.09 10.77 10.21
CA LEU A 280 14.84 9.66 11.13
C LEU A 280 15.14 8.31 10.46
N PRO A 281 15.44 7.25 11.24
CA PRO A 281 15.58 5.90 10.71
C PRO A 281 14.29 5.43 10.01
N ARG A 282 14.43 4.68 8.92
CA ARG A 282 13.32 4.16 8.10
C ARG A 282 12.60 2.95 8.71
N GLN A 283 13.29 2.16 9.53
CA GLN A 283 12.71 0.97 10.14
C GLN A 283 11.41 1.27 10.92
N PRO A 284 11.36 2.27 11.83
CA PRO A 284 10.11 2.66 12.49
C PRO A 284 8.97 3.02 11.54
N LEU A 285 9.25 3.67 10.40
CA LEU A 285 8.22 3.93 9.39
C LEU A 285 7.68 2.64 8.79
N ARG A 286 8.56 1.70 8.40
CA ARG A 286 8.12 0.42 7.84
C ARG A 286 7.31 -0.40 8.85
N GLN A 287 7.69 -0.37 10.11
CA GLN A 287 6.93 -0.97 11.22
C GLN A 287 5.56 -0.30 11.37
N CYS A 288 5.49 1.03 11.30
CA CYS A 288 4.24 1.78 11.35
C CYS A 288 3.31 1.44 10.16
N VAL A 289 3.83 1.52 8.93
CA VAL A 289 3.08 1.20 7.70
C VAL A 289 2.59 -0.25 7.73
N GLY A 290 3.47 -1.19 8.07
CA GLY A 290 3.13 -2.61 8.20
C GLY A 290 2.08 -2.86 9.30
N GLY A 291 2.24 -2.24 10.47
CA GLY A 291 1.32 -2.42 11.59
C GLY A 291 -0.05 -1.81 11.37
N ILE A 292 -0.13 -0.60 10.78
CA ILE A 292 -1.41 -0.01 10.37
C ILE A 292 -2.09 -0.91 9.34
N ALA A 293 -1.36 -1.38 8.32
CA ALA A 293 -1.91 -2.27 7.30
C ALA A 293 -2.44 -3.58 7.93
N VAL A 294 -1.69 -4.21 8.84
CA VAL A 294 -2.12 -5.43 9.54
C VAL A 294 -3.35 -5.17 10.40
N ALA A 295 -3.35 -4.12 11.21
CA ALA A 295 -4.49 -3.79 12.07
C ALA A 295 -5.76 -3.52 11.26
N PHE A 296 -5.63 -2.75 10.17
CA PHE A 296 -6.72 -2.48 9.24
C PHE A 296 -7.24 -3.75 8.56
N LEU A 297 -6.35 -4.58 8.01
CA LEU A 297 -6.74 -5.81 7.33
C LEU A 297 -7.41 -6.81 8.28
N ARG A 298 -6.91 -6.94 9.52
CA ARG A 298 -7.56 -7.76 10.55
C ARG A 298 -8.97 -7.27 10.89
N ALA A 299 -9.15 -5.95 10.99
CA ALA A 299 -10.45 -5.36 11.28
C ALA A 299 -11.51 -5.73 10.22
N TYR A 300 -11.13 -5.76 8.94
CA TYR A 300 -12.07 -5.94 7.83
C TYR A 300 -12.12 -7.35 7.22
N LEU A 301 -11.04 -8.13 7.33
CA LEU A 301 -10.97 -9.49 6.79
C LEU A 301 -11.23 -10.55 7.87
N ASP A 302 -10.78 -10.29 9.10
CA ASP A 302 -10.79 -11.27 10.20
C ASP A 302 -11.76 -10.87 11.33
N SER A 303 -12.42 -9.71 11.22
CA SER A 303 -13.28 -9.11 12.26
C SER A 303 -12.58 -8.81 13.59
N GLU A 304 -11.25 -8.69 13.56
CA GLU A 304 -10.39 -8.37 14.72
C GLU A 304 -9.95 -6.90 14.67
N GLY A 305 -10.83 -6.00 15.14
CA GLY A 305 -10.65 -4.55 14.95
C GLY A 305 -10.04 -3.76 16.11
N ASP A 306 -9.66 -4.40 17.21
CA ASP A 306 -9.29 -3.69 18.46
C ASP A 306 -7.98 -2.91 18.34
N ASP A 307 -6.96 -3.48 17.69
CA ASP A 307 -5.71 -2.77 17.41
C ASP A 307 -5.97 -1.54 16.53
N PHE A 308 -6.79 -1.67 15.48
CA PHE A 308 -7.09 -0.57 14.57
C PHE A 308 -7.83 0.57 15.27
N LYS A 309 -8.86 0.24 16.06
CA LYS A 309 -9.57 1.22 16.91
C LYS A 309 -8.64 1.91 17.89
N THR A 310 -7.69 1.16 18.47
CA THR A 310 -6.71 1.71 19.41
C THR A 310 -5.79 2.72 18.72
N ILE A 311 -5.28 2.40 17.53
CA ILE A 311 -4.44 3.33 16.75
C ILE A 311 -5.21 4.60 16.37
N LEU A 312 -6.48 4.48 15.99
CA LEU A 312 -7.35 5.63 15.67
C LEU A 312 -7.62 6.51 16.89
N ALA A 313 -7.82 5.91 18.06
CA ALA A 313 -8.12 6.62 19.30
C ALA A 313 -6.89 7.26 19.94
N ASP A 314 -5.73 6.61 19.85
CA ASP A 314 -4.45 7.09 20.37
C ASP A 314 -3.32 6.81 19.36
N PRO A 315 -3.08 7.73 18.40
CA PRO A 315 -2.00 7.59 17.43
C PRO A 315 -0.59 7.52 18.06
N SER A 316 -0.42 7.88 19.33
CA SER A 316 0.88 7.86 20.01
C SER A 316 1.39 6.44 20.30
N VAL A 317 0.55 5.41 20.14
CA VAL A 317 0.93 4.00 20.24
C VAL A 317 1.77 3.52 19.05
N ALA A 318 1.82 4.31 17.97
CA ALA A 318 2.63 4.00 16.78
C ALA A 318 4.12 4.26 17.04
N PRO A 319 5.05 3.56 16.37
CA PRO A 319 6.49 3.71 16.58
C PRO A 319 7.07 5.00 15.98
N ILE A 320 6.22 5.85 15.38
CA ILE A 320 6.57 7.14 14.79
C ILE A 320 5.51 8.17 15.16
N THR A 321 5.83 9.45 15.03
CA THR A 321 4.83 10.50 15.09
C THR A 321 3.91 10.40 13.87
N LEU A 322 2.63 10.16 14.15
CA LEU A 322 1.54 10.35 13.21
C LEU A 322 0.94 11.73 13.46
N GLY A 323 0.89 12.57 12.43
CA GLY A 323 0.31 13.90 12.50
C GLY A 323 -1.22 13.81 12.51
N GLN A 324 -1.82 14.07 11.36
CA GLN A 324 -3.26 13.93 11.19
C GLN A 324 -3.63 12.45 11.07
N VAL A 325 -4.58 12.02 11.89
CA VAL A 325 -5.23 10.72 11.81
C VAL A 325 -6.73 10.95 11.68
N GLU A 326 -7.33 10.42 10.63
CA GLU A 326 -8.74 10.55 10.35
C GLU A 326 -9.36 9.20 10.05
N PHE A 327 -10.60 9.01 10.51
CA PHE A 327 -11.45 7.90 10.10
C PHE A 327 -12.84 8.43 9.81
N ILE A 328 -13.38 8.08 8.64
CA ILE A 328 -14.73 8.43 8.20
C ILE A 328 -15.41 7.12 7.79
N PRO A 329 -16.49 6.71 8.49
CA PRO A 329 -17.25 5.54 8.08
C PRO A 329 -17.99 5.80 6.77
N ALA A 330 -18.26 4.75 6.01
CA ALA A 330 -19.09 4.81 4.82
C ALA A 330 -20.50 5.37 5.17
N PRO A 331 -21.14 6.09 4.24
CA PRO A 331 -22.53 6.51 4.42
C PRO A 331 -23.41 5.28 4.70
N SER A 332 -24.30 5.39 5.69
CA SER A 332 -25.32 4.37 5.91
C SER A 332 -26.22 4.27 4.66
N SER A 333 -26.34 3.06 4.12
CA SER A 333 -27.23 2.73 2.98
C SER A 333 -28.70 2.90 3.33
#